data_AF-A0A284VJV3-F1
#
_entry.id   AF-A0A284VJV3-F1
#
_cell.length_a   1.000
_cell.length_b   1.000
_cell.length_c   1.000
_cell.angle_alpha   90.00
_cell.angle_beta   90.00
_cell.angle_gamma   90.00
#
_symmetry.space_group_name_H-M   'P 1'
#
loop_
_entity.id
_entity.type
_entity.pdbx_description
1 polymer ?
#
loop_
_entity_poly.entity_id
_entity_poly.type
_entity_poly.pdbx_seq_one_letter_code
_entity_poly.pdbx_strand_id
1 'polypeptide(L)'
;MTYASGAKKLWEIIDDIAAGLIASPGGYWSDADVTWTTTDKTQNNARRALKYLNGSEEFYVALEQINITNGYYYYQRNPWYYGKGLRIVFSLTWDSVGHTYSASNQSTLIPFEARYNGGVTADMATLMVTYFLWYDATGFALMGKPEPNATDDYQGSFIAVVERNASKYYSDGYTNFFSFSQTSLTQYADYALSSIQRPRGILRPFSYQYPDWASYGSYSNNGNGISFVPLPTYYAYKSAGNGKVYYVKPIMNNLNSQLAPIFQSELFFMWTESQGIVDGDVVAIEGSSTKYLCKALDSPDSVSRINFAIKYVA
;
A
#
# COMPACT_ATOMS: atom_id res chain seq x y z
N MET A 1 9.10 14.31 -11.94
CA MET A 1 8.68 14.78 -10.60
C MET A 1 8.43 13.52 -9.78
N THR A 2 8.87 13.47 -8.53
CA THR A 2 8.96 12.19 -7.76
C THR A 2 7.99 12.16 -6.58
N TYR A 3 7.45 13.32 -6.19
CA TYR A 3 6.45 13.51 -5.14
C TYR A 3 5.27 14.33 -5.68
N ALA A 4 4.04 13.99 -5.29
CA ALA A 4 2.83 14.73 -5.58
C ALA A 4 1.86 14.69 -4.39
N SER A 5 1.08 15.75 -4.19
CA SER A 5 0.01 15.77 -3.20
C SER A 5 -1.13 16.70 -3.64
N GLY A 6 -2.29 16.55 -3.03
CA GLY A 6 -3.49 17.31 -3.36
C GLY A 6 -4.74 16.51 -3.09
N ALA A 7 -5.81 16.76 -3.85
CA ALA A 7 -7.03 15.97 -3.82
C ALA A 7 -7.34 15.48 -5.24
N LYS A 8 -7.52 14.17 -5.41
CA LYS A 8 -7.80 13.52 -6.70
C LYS A 8 -8.74 12.34 -6.54
N LYS A 9 -9.40 11.94 -7.61
CA LYS A 9 -10.17 10.68 -7.67
C LYS A 9 -9.20 9.50 -7.77
N LEU A 10 -9.64 8.32 -7.35
CA LEU A 10 -8.79 7.12 -7.34
C LEU A 10 -8.22 6.81 -8.74
N TRP A 11 -9.03 6.85 -9.79
CA TRP A 11 -8.54 6.61 -11.15
C TRP A 11 -7.45 7.60 -11.60
N GLU A 12 -7.50 8.87 -11.17
CA GLU A 12 -6.46 9.87 -11.46
C GLU A 12 -5.16 9.56 -10.70
N ILE A 13 -5.27 9.07 -9.46
CA ILE A 13 -4.11 8.62 -8.67
C ILE A 13 -3.48 7.38 -9.30
N ILE A 14 -4.29 6.44 -9.80
CA ILE A 14 -3.81 5.26 -10.53
C ILE A 14 -3.01 5.69 -11.78
N ASP A 15 -3.51 6.67 -12.54
CA ASP A 15 -2.80 7.21 -13.70
C ASP A 15 -1.50 7.92 -13.32
N ASP A 16 -1.51 8.73 -12.25
CA ASP A 16 -0.31 9.39 -11.75
C ASP A 16 0.78 8.38 -11.37
N ILE A 17 0.40 7.29 -10.67
CA ILE A 17 1.33 6.21 -10.30
C ILE A 17 1.88 5.56 -11.57
N ALA A 18 1.02 5.15 -12.48
CA ALA A 18 1.42 4.45 -13.69
C ALA A 18 2.33 5.31 -14.57
N ALA A 19 1.93 6.54 -14.87
CA ALA A 19 2.74 7.48 -15.65
C ALA A 19 4.05 7.83 -14.93
N GLY A 20 4.01 8.01 -13.61
CA GLY A 20 5.17 8.30 -12.79
C GLY A 20 6.22 7.19 -12.78
N LEU A 21 5.78 5.94 -12.64
CA LEU A 21 6.65 4.76 -12.71
C LEU A 21 7.26 4.60 -14.11
N ILE A 22 6.46 4.72 -15.17
CA ILE A 22 6.95 4.63 -16.56
C ILE A 22 7.97 5.73 -16.87
N ALA A 23 7.74 6.95 -16.38
CA ALA A 23 8.66 8.07 -16.55
C ALA A 23 9.87 8.04 -15.60
N SER A 24 9.96 7.04 -14.71
CA SER A 24 11.01 7.00 -13.70
C SER A 24 12.41 6.71 -14.30
N PRO A 25 13.49 7.30 -13.73
CA PRO A 25 14.84 7.06 -14.22
C PRO A 25 15.23 5.57 -14.12
N GLY A 26 15.69 4.98 -15.21
CA GLY A 26 16.05 3.55 -15.30
C GLY A 26 15.26 2.79 -16.36
N GLY A 27 14.05 3.28 -16.71
CA GLY A 27 13.27 2.74 -17.82
C GLY A 27 12.81 1.30 -17.62
N TYR A 28 12.68 0.85 -16.37
CA TYR A 28 12.28 -0.52 -16.03
C TYR A 28 10.77 -0.74 -16.15
N TRP A 29 9.97 0.33 -16.07
CA TRP A 29 8.52 0.24 -16.10
C TRP A 29 7.96 0.61 -17.47
N SER A 30 6.95 -0.13 -17.91
CA SER A 30 6.22 0.09 -19.16
C SER A 30 4.74 -0.29 -18.99
N ASP A 31 3.87 0.18 -19.88
CA ASP A 31 2.51 -0.34 -19.96
C ASP A 31 2.55 -1.81 -20.39
N ALA A 32 1.99 -2.70 -19.56
CA ALA A 32 1.78 -4.10 -19.93
C ALA A 32 0.59 -4.26 -20.87
N ASP A 33 -0.40 -3.38 -20.75
CA ASP A 33 -1.63 -3.41 -21.52
C ASP A 33 -2.19 -2.00 -21.74
N VAL A 34 -2.21 -1.56 -23.00
CA VAL A 34 -2.72 -0.24 -23.38
C VAL A 34 -4.25 -0.18 -23.47
N THR A 35 -4.94 -1.32 -23.40
CA THR A 35 -6.41 -1.38 -23.36
C THR A 35 -6.95 -1.15 -21.96
N TRP A 36 -6.15 -1.46 -20.94
CA TRP A 36 -6.45 -1.15 -19.54
C TRP A 36 -6.16 0.33 -19.30
N THR A 37 -7.23 1.13 -19.34
CA THR A 37 -7.19 2.58 -19.13
C THR A 37 -8.15 3.01 -18.02
N THR A 38 -8.16 4.31 -17.73
CA THR A 38 -9.05 4.95 -16.75
C THR A 38 -10.19 5.72 -17.41
N THR A 39 -10.39 5.53 -18.73
CA THR A 39 -11.43 6.23 -19.50
C THR A 39 -12.82 5.86 -19.01
N ASP A 40 -13.07 4.56 -18.85
CA ASP A 40 -14.29 4.02 -18.23
C ASP A 40 -14.08 3.88 -16.72
N LYS A 41 -14.89 4.61 -15.94
CA LYS A 41 -14.80 4.66 -14.47
C LYS A 41 -15.91 3.85 -13.80
N THR A 42 -16.73 3.18 -14.59
CA THR A 42 -17.82 2.34 -14.09
C THR A 42 -17.28 0.99 -13.67
N GLN A 43 -17.88 0.39 -12.64
CA GLN A 43 -17.49 -0.91 -12.13
C GLN A 43 -15.97 -0.96 -11.82
N ASN A 44 -15.25 -1.95 -12.32
CA ASN A 44 -13.80 -2.08 -12.09
C ASN A 44 -12.98 -1.81 -13.35
N ASN A 45 -13.50 -0.97 -14.26
CA ASN A 45 -12.87 -0.72 -15.55
C ASN A 45 -11.80 0.36 -15.51
N ALA A 46 -11.74 1.19 -14.47
CA ALA A 46 -10.65 2.14 -14.28
C ALA A 46 -9.43 1.42 -13.70
N ARG A 47 -8.49 1.07 -14.58
CA ARG A 47 -7.34 0.23 -14.22
C ARG A 47 -6.14 0.48 -15.12
N ARG A 48 -4.95 0.18 -14.61
CA ARG A 48 -3.68 0.22 -15.34
C ARG A 48 -2.92 -1.09 -15.09
N ALA A 49 -2.28 -1.62 -16.13
CA ALA A 49 -1.41 -2.78 -16.02
C ALA A 49 0.02 -2.37 -16.39
N LEU A 50 0.96 -2.63 -15.50
CA LEU A 50 2.36 -2.25 -15.62
C LEU A 50 3.25 -3.49 -15.68
N LYS A 51 4.25 -3.42 -16.56
CA LYS A 51 5.33 -4.40 -16.64
C LYS A 51 6.61 -3.77 -16.11
N TYR A 52 7.22 -4.42 -15.13
CA TYR A 52 8.58 -4.18 -14.72
C TYR A 52 9.52 -5.15 -15.43
N LEU A 53 10.60 -4.63 -16.02
CA LEU A 53 11.67 -5.41 -16.63
C LEU A 53 13.03 -4.79 -16.31
N ASN A 54 13.85 -5.51 -15.57
CA ASN A 54 15.24 -5.14 -15.29
C ASN A 54 16.16 -6.36 -15.48
N GLY A 55 16.82 -6.44 -16.63
CA GLY A 55 17.57 -7.63 -17.02
C GLY A 55 16.64 -8.85 -17.16
N SER A 56 16.87 -9.89 -16.37
CA SER A 56 16.03 -11.09 -16.32
C SER A 56 14.89 -11.02 -15.30
N GLU A 57 14.81 -9.95 -14.49
CA GLU A 57 13.71 -9.75 -13.54
C GLU A 57 12.51 -9.15 -14.28
N GLU A 58 11.50 -9.97 -14.55
CA GLU A 58 10.24 -9.57 -15.17
C GLU A 58 9.09 -9.73 -14.18
N PHE A 59 8.24 -8.72 -14.07
CA PHE A 59 7.12 -8.72 -13.13
C PHE A 59 5.96 -7.87 -13.61
N TYR A 60 4.73 -8.23 -13.25
CA TYR A 60 3.53 -7.48 -13.64
C TYR A 60 2.78 -6.98 -12.39
N VAL A 61 2.38 -5.70 -12.43
CA VAL A 61 1.59 -5.05 -11.39
C VAL A 61 0.36 -4.44 -12.04
N ALA A 62 -0.84 -4.80 -11.57
CA ALA A 62 -2.07 -4.12 -11.95
C ALA A 62 -2.61 -3.27 -10.81
N LEU A 63 -3.09 -2.08 -11.14
CA LEU A 63 -3.75 -1.14 -10.25
C LEU A 63 -5.19 -1.00 -10.72
N GLU A 64 -6.15 -1.30 -9.85
CA GLU A 64 -7.56 -1.34 -10.22
C GLU A 64 -8.40 -0.53 -9.22
N GLN A 65 -9.25 0.34 -9.75
CA GLN A 65 -10.32 0.97 -8.99
C GLN A 65 -11.43 -0.05 -8.77
N ILE A 66 -11.70 -0.39 -7.51
CA ILE A 66 -12.84 -1.24 -7.16
C ILE A 66 -14.06 -0.37 -6.89
N ASN A 67 -15.03 -0.39 -7.80
CA ASN A 67 -16.22 0.47 -7.75
C ASN A 67 -17.52 -0.24 -8.16
N ILE A 68 -17.78 -1.40 -7.55
CA ILE A 68 -19.02 -2.18 -7.76
C ILE A 68 -20.10 -1.68 -6.80
N THR A 69 -21.38 -1.61 -7.20
CA THR A 69 -22.51 -1.04 -6.44
C THR A 69 -22.54 -1.37 -4.94
N ASN A 70 -22.25 -2.62 -4.53
CA ASN A 70 -22.23 -3.02 -3.13
C ASN A 70 -20.82 -3.25 -2.56
N GLY A 71 -19.78 -2.96 -3.32
CA GLY A 71 -18.39 -3.29 -3.01
C GLY A 71 -18.07 -4.78 -3.16
N TYR A 72 -16.79 -5.12 -2.97
CA TYR A 72 -16.38 -6.51 -2.92
C TYR A 72 -16.59 -7.11 -1.55
N TYR A 73 -17.04 -8.35 -1.58
CA TYR A 73 -17.05 -9.19 -0.41
C TYR A 73 -15.63 -9.68 -0.10
N TYR A 74 -14.99 -9.08 0.90
CA TYR A 74 -13.57 -9.36 1.16
C TYR A 74 -13.30 -10.29 2.36
N TYR A 75 -14.36 -10.78 3.03
CA TYR A 75 -14.27 -11.67 4.20
C TYR A 75 -15.13 -12.92 3.97
N GLN A 76 -14.62 -13.96 3.30
CA GLN A 76 -15.36 -15.17 2.91
C GLN A 76 -16.30 -15.84 3.94
N ARG A 77 -15.98 -15.84 5.25
CA ARG A 77 -16.77 -16.54 6.28
C ARG A 77 -18.03 -15.82 6.75
N ASN A 78 -18.17 -14.53 6.47
CA ASN A 78 -19.33 -13.78 6.95
C ASN A 78 -19.78 -12.74 5.91
N PRO A 79 -20.89 -12.97 5.15
CA PRO A 79 -21.33 -12.27 3.91
C PRO A 79 -21.60 -10.76 4.03
N TRP A 80 -21.06 -10.13 5.06
CA TRP A 80 -21.39 -8.80 5.50
C TRP A 80 -20.22 -7.81 5.36
N TYR A 81 -19.01 -8.22 4.97
CA TYR A 81 -17.90 -7.26 4.82
C TYR A 81 -17.70 -6.81 3.38
N TYR A 82 -17.89 -5.52 3.16
CA TYR A 82 -17.85 -4.91 1.84
C TYR A 82 -16.82 -3.80 1.76
N GLY A 83 -16.07 -3.74 0.67
CA GLY A 83 -15.04 -2.74 0.46
C GLY A 83 -14.94 -2.25 -0.98
N LYS A 84 -14.65 -0.96 -1.13
CA LYS A 84 -14.30 -0.27 -2.38
C LYS A 84 -13.01 0.50 -2.17
N GLY A 85 -12.20 0.64 -3.22
CA GLY A 85 -10.91 1.32 -3.11
C GLY A 85 -9.90 0.80 -4.13
N LEU A 86 -8.62 0.85 -3.78
CA LEU A 86 -7.52 0.43 -4.65
C LEU A 86 -7.24 -1.06 -4.49
N ARG A 87 -7.30 -1.83 -5.57
CA ARG A 87 -6.72 -3.17 -5.63
C ARG A 87 -5.38 -3.12 -6.35
N ILE A 88 -4.38 -3.76 -5.73
CA ILE A 88 -3.07 -3.99 -6.32
C ILE A 88 -2.95 -5.48 -6.58
N VAL A 89 -2.66 -5.88 -7.81
CA VAL A 89 -2.48 -7.28 -8.21
C VAL A 89 -1.07 -7.49 -8.73
N PHE A 90 -0.48 -8.61 -8.36
CA PHE A 90 0.85 -9.05 -8.76
C PHE A 90 0.74 -10.34 -9.57
N SER A 91 1.45 -10.39 -10.69
CA SER A 91 1.48 -11.57 -11.58
C SER A 91 2.89 -11.78 -12.15
N LEU A 92 3.25 -13.05 -12.39
CA LEU A 92 4.47 -13.40 -13.12
C LEU A 92 4.26 -13.31 -14.64
N THR A 93 3.02 -13.39 -15.11
CA THR A 93 2.69 -13.39 -16.54
C THR A 93 1.48 -12.49 -16.83
N TRP A 94 1.39 -12.06 -18.08
CA TRP A 94 0.25 -11.30 -18.61
C TRP A 94 -0.26 -11.97 -19.88
N ASP A 95 -1.58 -12.17 -19.97
CA ASP A 95 -2.24 -12.58 -21.20
C ASP A 95 -2.61 -11.33 -22.00
N SER A 96 -1.79 -11.02 -23.01
CA SER A 96 -1.98 -9.87 -23.89
C SER A 96 -3.15 -10.02 -24.87
N VAL A 97 -3.70 -11.23 -25.03
CA VAL A 97 -4.85 -11.48 -25.91
C VAL A 97 -6.15 -11.37 -25.11
N GLY A 98 -6.20 -12.01 -23.94
CA GLY A 98 -7.32 -11.91 -23.02
C GLY A 98 -7.38 -10.62 -22.22
N HIS A 99 -6.33 -9.79 -22.29
CA HIS A 99 -6.17 -8.56 -21.52
C HIS A 99 -6.37 -8.80 -20.02
N THR A 100 -5.64 -9.79 -19.48
CA THR A 100 -5.78 -10.22 -18.08
C THR A 100 -4.48 -10.78 -17.50
N TYR A 101 -4.35 -10.74 -16.19
CA TYR A 101 -3.36 -11.52 -15.46
C TYR A 101 -3.80 -12.99 -15.34
N SER A 102 -2.84 -13.89 -15.11
CA SER A 102 -3.11 -15.32 -14.97
C SER A 102 -3.84 -15.67 -13.66
N ALA A 103 -4.42 -16.87 -13.58
CA ALA A 103 -5.12 -17.33 -12.37
C ALA A 103 -4.19 -17.46 -11.14
N SER A 104 -2.88 -17.57 -11.33
CA SER A 104 -1.90 -17.69 -10.25
C SER A 104 -1.44 -16.34 -9.71
N ASN A 105 -2.28 -15.30 -9.76
CA ASN A 105 -1.98 -13.96 -9.25
C ASN A 105 -2.11 -13.87 -7.72
N GLN A 106 -1.55 -12.82 -7.14
CA GLN A 106 -1.78 -12.43 -5.74
C GLN A 106 -2.12 -10.96 -5.67
N SER A 107 -2.95 -10.54 -4.72
CA SER A 107 -3.43 -9.16 -4.68
C SER A 107 -3.61 -8.64 -3.26
N THR A 108 -3.78 -7.35 -3.10
CA THR A 108 -4.29 -6.74 -1.88
C THR A 108 -5.31 -5.67 -2.23
N LEU A 109 -6.43 -5.64 -1.50
CA LEU A 109 -7.40 -4.55 -1.54
C LEU A 109 -7.09 -3.58 -0.40
N ILE A 110 -6.90 -2.31 -0.73
CA ILE A 110 -6.84 -1.19 0.21
C ILE A 110 -8.17 -0.48 0.13
N PRO A 111 -9.14 -0.82 0.99
CA PRO A 111 -10.46 -0.23 0.88
C PRO A 111 -10.43 1.19 1.46
N PHE A 112 -10.92 2.12 0.66
CA PHE A 112 -11.09 3.52 1.02
C PHE A 112 -12.40 3.69 1.78
N GLU A 113 -13.39 2.88 1.40
CA GLU A 113 -14.64 2.69 2.13
C GLU A 113 -14.76 1.19 2.48
N ALA A 114 -15.01 0.90 3.75
CA ALA A 114 -15.20 -0.47 4.24
C ALA A 114 -16.29 -0.54 5.31
N ARG A 115 -17.22 -1.49 5.16
CA ARG A 115 -18.32 -1.66 6.12
C ARG A 115 -18.51 -3.13 6.50
N TYR A 116 -18.81 -3.33 7.79
CA TYR A 116 -19.48 -4.54 8.28
C TYR A 116 -21.00 -4.37 8.25
N ASN A 117 -21.68 -5.27 7.55
CA ASN A 117 -23.12 -5.41 7.41
C ASN A 117 -23.82 -4.15 6.85
N GLY A 118 -24.16 -4.17 5.56
CA GLY A 118 -24.96 -3.11 4.92
C GLY A 118 -24.41 -2.52 3.62
N GLY A 119 -23.43 -3.18 2.97
CA GLY A 119 -22.82 -2.69 1.73
C GLY A 119 -21.97 -1.43 1.91
N VAL A 120 -21.37 -0.96 0.83
CA VAL A 120 -20.61 0.31 0.75
C VAL A 120 -21.17 1.15 -0.38
N THR A 121 -21.36 2.45 -0.15
CA THR A 121 -22.20 3.30 -1.02
C THR A 121 -21.40 4.31 -1.85
N ALA A 122 -20.21 4.71 -1.40
CA ALA A 122 -19.41 5.71 -2.11
C ALA A 122 -19.05 5.22 -3.52
N ASP A 123 -19.00 6.16 -4.45
CA ASP A 123 -18.61 5.94 -5.84
C ASP A 123 -17.14 6.34 -6.00
N MET A 124 -16.25 5.37 -6.18
CA MET A 124 -14.81 5.64 -6.34
C MET A 124 -14.48 6.46 -7.60
N ALA A 125 -15.39 6.54 -8.57
CA ALA A 125 -15.23 7.39 -9.74
C ALA A 125 -15.34 8.88 -9.40
N THR A 126 -15.99 9.22 -8.29
CA THR A 126 -16.26 10.60 -7.86
C THR A 126 -15.69 10.94 -6.49
N LEU A 127 -15.46 9.95 -5.63
CA LEU A 127 -14.86 10.13 -4.31
C LEU A 127 -13.45 10.75 -4.43
N MET A 128 -13.28 11.93 -3.85
CA MET A 128 -12.00 12.60 -3.77
C MET A 128 -11.18 12.00 -2.61
N VAL A 129 -9.88 11.90 -2.84
CA VAL A 129 -8.90 11.46 -1.85
C VAL A 129 -7.84 12.54 -1.71
N THR A 130 -7.74 13.11 -0.51
CA THR A 130 -6.57 13.92 -0.16
C THR A 130 -5.38 12.98 -0.05
N TYR A 131 -4.37 13.15 -0.91
CA TYR A 131 -3.31 12.18 -1.10
C TYR A 131 -1.91 12.77 -0.98
N PHE A 132 -0.96 11.91 -0.64
CA PHE A 132 0.47 12.16 -0.64
C PHE A 132 1.14 10.95 -1.31
N LEU A 133 1.77 11.18 -2.46
CA LEU A 133 2.30 10.14 -3.31
C LEU A 133 3.77 10.38 -3.59
N TRP A 134 4.58 9.36 -3.35
CA TRP A 134 5.94 9.23 -3.85
C TRP A 134 6.01 8.10 -4.85
N TYR A 135 6.75 8.26 -5.94
CA TYR A 135 7.11 7.16 -6.84
C TYR A 135 8.50 7.34 -7.42
N ASP A 136 9.23 6.25 -7.59
CA ASP A 136 10.48 6.21 -8.35
C ASP A 136 10.64 4.83 -9.04
N ALA A 137 11.80 4.54 -9.61
CA ALA A 137 12.04 3.28 -10.32
C ALA A 137 11.91 2.03 -9.43
N THR A 138 11.97 2.19 -8.12
CA THR A 138 11.80 1.10 -7.15
C THR A 138 10.34 0.86 -6.78
N GLY A 139 9.41 1.78 -7.07
CA GLY A 139 8.00 1.62 -6.77
C GLY A 139 7.34 2.90 -6.27
N PHE A 140 6.31 2.79 -5.43
CA PHE A 140 5.56 3.92 -4.91
C PHE A 140 5.14 3.76 -3.45
N ALA A 141 4.94 4.89 -2.77
CA ALA A 141 4.27 5.00 -1.49
C ALA A 141 3.16 6.03 -1.58
N LEU A 142 1.93 5.62 -1.28
CA LEU A 142 0.72 6.42 -1.32
C LEU A 142 0.12 6.46 0.08
N MET A 143 -0.06 7.65 0.64
CA MET A 143 -0.94 7.88 1.78
C MET A 143 -2.18 8.63 1.29
N GLY A 144 -3.34 8.31 1.85
CA GLY A 144 -4.58 8.96 1.45
C GLY A 144 -5.62 9.04 2.56
N LYS A 145 -6.41 10.12 2.51
CA LYS A 145 -7.61 10.35 3.31
C LYS A 145 -8.78 10.58 2.35
N PRO A 146 -9.66 9.58 2.16
CA PRO A 146 -10.89 9.79 1.39
C PRO A 146 -11.76 10.87 2.05
N GLU A 147 -12.48 11.65 1.25
CA GLU A 147 -13.46 12.61 1.78
C GLU A 147 -14.61 11.89 2.48
N PRO A 148 -15.20 12.49 3.53
CA PRO A 148 -16.40 11.93 4.16
C PRO A 148 -17.53 11.85 3.14
N ASN A 149 -18.28 10.74 3.19
CA ASN A 149 -19.53 10.63 2.48
C ASN A 149 -20.69 11.04 3.42
N ALA A 150 -21.57 11.93 2.96
CA ALA A 150 -22.64 12.49 3.80
C ALA A 150 -23.65 11.45 4.32
N THR A 151 -23.61 10.22 3.81
CA THR A 151 -24.55 9.15 4.14
C THR A 151 -23.96 8.03 5.00
N ASP A 152 -22.66 8.01 5.28
CA ASP A 152 -22.04 6.93 6.04
C ASP A 152 -20.73 7.29 6.78
N ASP A 153 -20.36 6.41 7.73
CA ASP A 153 -19.19 6.51 8.61
C ASP A 153 -18.14 5.42 8.24
N TYR A 154 -17.83 5.23 6.94
CA TYR A 154 -17.09 4.05 6.46
C TYR A 154 -15.75 4.37 5.76
N GLN A 155 -15.33 5.63 5.69
CA GLN A 155 -14.09 6.02 5.04
C GLN A 155 -12.87 5.87 5.94
N GLY A 156 -11.87 5.12 5.47
CA GLY A 156 -10.62 4.87 6.18
C GLY A 156 -9.43 5.58 5.53
N SER A 157 -8.65 6.30 6.33
CA SER A 157 -7.33 6.76 5.91
C SER A 157 -6.40 5.57 5.75
N PHE A 158 -5.46 5.65 4.80
CA PHE A 158 -4.63 4.52 4.43
C PHE A 158 -3.19 4.90 4.06
N ILE A 159 -2.33 3.90 4.13
CA ILE A 159 -1.05 3.86 3.43
C ILE A 159 -1.02 2.61 2.55
N ALA A 160 -0.51 2.75 1.34
CA ALA A 160 -0.27 1.69 0.38
C ALA A 160 1.14 1.87 -0.21
N VAL A 161 1.96 0.84 -0.10
CA VAL A 161 3.34 0.84 -0.60
C VAL A 161 3.50 -0.35 -1.53
N VAL A 162 4.15 -0.13 -2.66
CA VAL A 162 4.73 -1.17 -3.50
C VAL A 162 6.18 -0.80 -3.70
N GLU A 163 7.09 -1.67 -3.31
CA GLU A 163 8.52 -1.38 -3.43
C GLU A 163 9.27 -2.65 -3.84
N ARG A 164 10.21 -2.45 -4.76
CA ARG A 164 11.21 -3.40 -5.20
C ARG A 164 12.53 -3.01 -4.56
N ASN A 165 13.07 -3.89 -3.72
CA ASN A 165 14.37 -3.68 -3.13
C ASN A 165 15.38 -4.74 -3.59
N ALA A 166 16.39 -4.31 -4.36
CA ALA A 166 17.47 -5.20 -4.83
C ALA A 166 18.40 -5.67 -3.71
N SER A 167 18.51 -4.89 -2.64
CA SER A 167 19.49 -5.07 -1.57
C SER A 167 18.93 -6.02 -0.50
N LYS A 168 18.74 -7.28 -0.88
CA LYS A 168 18.41 -8.34 0.07
C LYS A 168 19.58 -8.66 0.98
N TYR A 169 19.30 -8.98 2.24
CA TYR A 169 20.30 -9.49 3.19
C TYR A 169 20.83 -10.87 2.81
N TYR A 170 20.02 -11.69 2.12
CA TYR A 170 20.41 -13.00 1.62
C TYR A 170 19.62 -13.37 0.36
N SER A 171 20.19 -14.27 -0.44
CA SER A 171 19.47 -14.86 -1.57
C SER A 171 18.48 -15.89 -1.06
N ASP A 172 17.20 -15.72 -1.39
CA ASP A 172 16.12 -16.61 -0.99
C ASP A 172 15.32 -17.18 -2.17
N GLY A 173 15.71 -16.84 -3.41
CA GLY A 173 15.04 -17.31 -4.63
C GLY A 173 13.64 -16.72 -4.89
N TYR A 174 13.18 -15.78 -4.05
CA TYR A 174 11.86 -15.17 -4.16
C TYR A 174 11.92 -13.77 -4.79
N THR A 175 10.76 -13.16 -5.06
CA THR A 175 10.68 -11.80 -5.63
C THR A 175 11.37 -10.74 -4.76
N ASN A 176 11.85 -9.65 -5.38
CA ASN A 176 12.36 -8.46 -4.70
C ASN A 176 11.24 -7.44 -4.40
N PHE A 177 10.02 -7.72 -4.86
CA PHE A 177 8.86 -6.87 -4.62
C PHE A 177 8.18 -7.20 -3.30
N PHE A 178 7.62 -6.16 -2.68
CA PHE A 178 6.61 -6.31 -1.65
C PHE A 178 5.54 -5.23 -1.80
N SER A 179 4.42 -5.48 -1.13
CA SER A 179 3.42 -4.48 -0.82
C SER A 179 3.17 -4.45 0.67
N PHE A 180 3.01 -3.24 1.19
CA PHE A 180 2.51 -2.98 2.52
C PHE A 180 1.26 -2.13 2.41
N SER A 181 0.26 -2.45 3.21
CA SER A 181 -0.89 -1.58 3.38
C SER A 181 -1.37 -1.57 4.83
N GLN A 182 -1.86 -0.41 5.25
CA GLN A 182 -2.52 -0.27 6.54
C GLN A 182 -3.59 0.80 6.42
N THR A 183 -4.67 0.62 7.16
CA THR A 183 -5.79 1.56 7.22
C THR A 183 -6.10 1.94 8.68
N SER A 184 -6.71 3.10 8.86
CA SER A 184 -7.10 3.63 10.18
C SER A 184 -8.38 2.99 10.73
N LEU A 185 -9.19 2.38 9.86
CA LEU A 185 -10.35 1.58 10.26
C LEU A 185 -9.92 0.13 10.48
N THR A 186 -10.41 -0.50 11.55
CA THR A 186 -10.15 -1.91 11.81
C THR A 186 -10.75 -2.77 10.72
N GLN A 187 -9.89 -3.38 9.91
CA GLN A 187 -10.31 -4.34 8.88
C GLN A 187 -10.09 -5.75 9.38
N TYR A 188 -11.15 -6.55 9.35
CA TYR A 188 -11.07 -7.95 9.77
C TYR A 188 -10.31 -8.78 8.73
N ALA A 189 -9.18 -9.32 9.16
CA ALA A 189 -8.40 -10.30 8.41
C ALA A 189 -9.10 -11.67 8.40
N ASP A 190 -9.76 -12.07 7.30
CA ASP A 190 -10.48 -13.36 7.25
C ASP A 190 -9.67 -14.64 6.97
N TYR A 191 -10.08 -15.71 7.59
CA TYR A 191 -9.69 -17.11 7.50
C TYR A 191 -9.65 -17.82 6.12
N ALA A 192 -9.81 -17.15 4.97
CA ALA A 192 -9.68 -17.78 3.64
C ALA A 192 -8.68 -17.06 2.72
N LEU A 193 -7.73 -17.82 2.19
CA LEU A 193 -6.50 -17.30 1.57
C LEU A 193 -6.59 -17.08 0.05
N SER A 194 -7.66 -17.57 -0.59
CA SER A 194 -7.79 -17.65 -2.04
C SER A 194 -8.48 -16.45 -2.68
N SER A 195 -9.05 -15.52 -1.91
CA SER A 195 -9.74 -14.37 -2.51
C SER A 195 -8.74 -13.29 -2.96
N ILE A 196 -8.86 -12.90 -4.23
CA ILE A 196 -8.17 -11.73 -4.80
C ILE A 196 -8.75 -10.40 -4.29
N GLN A 197 -9.83 -10.44 -3.52
CA GLN A 197 -10.55 -9.26 -3.06
C GLN A 197 -10.14 -8.84 -1.64
N ARG A 198 -9.21 -9.57 -1.02
CA ARG A 198 -8.89 -9.43 0.40
C ARG A 198 -7.88 -8.31 0.68
N PRO A 199 -8.07 -7.52 1.76
CA PRO A 199 -7.03 -6.70 2.35
C PRO A 199 -5.90 -7.54 2.93
N ARG A 200 -4.68 -7.34 2.43
CA ARG A 200 -3.45 -7.93 2.96
C ARG A 200 -2.55 -6.81 3.44
N GLY A 201 -2.23 -6.82 4.73
CA GLY A 201 -1.36 -5.83 5.33
C GLY A 201 0.07 -5.93 4.79
N ILE A 202 0.54 -7.15 4.54
CA ILE A 202 1.82 -7.42 3.88
C ILE A 202 1.59 -8.43 2.76
N LEU A 203 2.16 -8.16 1.59
CA LEU A 203 2.18 -9.10 0.49
C LEU A 203 3.54 -9.08 -0.16
N ARG A 204 4.29 -10.16 -0.02
CA ARG A 204 5.45 -10.47 -0.83
C ARG A 204 5.05 -11.49 -1.89
N PRO A 205 4.85 -11.06 -3.15
CA PRO A 205 4.27 -11.93 -4.16
C PRO A 205 4.95 -13.29 -4.29
N PHE A 206 4.15 -14.36 -4.27
CA PHE A 206 4.55 -15.76 -4.43
C PHE A 206 5.49 -16.31 -3.35
N SER A 207 5.63 -15.59 -2.23
CA SER A 207 6.52 -15.99 -1.13
C SER A 207 5.81 -15.92 0.21
N TYR A 208 5.25 -14.76 0.54
CA TYR A 208 4.64 -14.52 1.84
C TYR A 208 3.47 -13.56 1.70
N GLN A 209 2.41 -13.81 2.46
CA GLN A 209 1.29 -12.89 2.58
C GLN A 209 0.84 -12.87 4.03
N TYR A 210 0.66 -11.68 4.59
CA TYR A 210 -0.02 -11.54 5.86
C TYR A 210 -1.34 -10.84 5.66
N PRO A 211 -2.40 -11.34 6.28
CA PRO A 211 -2.53 -12.60 7.05
C PRO A 211 -2.37 -13.90 6.22
N ASP A 212 -1.72 -14.93 6.79
CA ASP A 212 -1.61 -16.31 6.23
C ASP A 212 -2.43 -17.35 7.03
N TRP A 213 -2.38 -18.63 6.62
CA TRP A 213 -3.08 -19.74 7.32
C TRP A 213 -2.57 -19.97 8.74
N ALA A 214 -1.26 -19.80 8.94
CA ALA A 214 -0.56 -20.15 10.17
C ALA A 214 -0.69 -19.05 11.25
N SER A 215 -0.98 -17.81 10.85
CA SER A 215 -1.15 -16.64 11.72
C SER A 215 -2.60 -16.39 12.13
N TYR A 216 -3.45 -17.41 11.99
CA TYR A 216 -4.87 -17.42 12.35
C TYR A 216 -5.10 -16.84 13.75
N GLY A 217 -5.97 -15.82 13.86
CA GLY A 217 -6.45 -15.28 15.14
C GLY A 217 -5.46 -14.38 15.90
N SER A 218 -4.23 -14.24 15.42
CA SER A 218 -3.19 -13.40 16.02
C SER A 218 -3.04 -12.11 15.23
N TYR A 219 -4.07 -11.25 15.24
CA TYR A 219 -3.89 -9.86 14.83
C TYR A 219 -3.18 -9.13 15.96
N SER A 220 -1.87 -9.33 16.02
CA SER A 220 -1.00 -8.59 16.90
C SER A 220 -0.58 -7.33 16.13
N ASN A 221 -0.70 -6.14 16.73
CA ASN A 221 -0.14 -4.91 16.14
C ASN A 221 1.40 -4.98 16.01
N ASN A 222 2.03 -6.06 16.48
CA ASN A 222 3.45 -6.37 16.37
C ASN A 222 3.64 -7.69 15.59
N GLY A 223 4.43 -7.72 14.53
CA GLY A 223 4.87 -9.01 13.96
C GLY A 223 3.95 -9.66 12.94
N ASN A 224 3.74 -8.96 11.84
CA ASN A 224 2.89 -9.41 10.72
C ASN A 224 3.66 -9.46 9.39
N GLY A 225 4.95 -9.85 9.43
CA GLY A 225 5.83 -9.83 8.27
C GLY A 225 6.50 -8.47 7.98
N ILE A 226 6.30 -7.48 8.85
CA ILE A 226 7.04 -6.22 8.88
C ILE A 226 7.41 -5.87 10.31
N SER A 227 8.61 -5.34 10.53
CA SER A 227 9.10 -4.95 11.85
C SER A 227 9.59 -3.51 11.87
N PHE A 228 9.14 -2.77 12.89
CA PHE A 228 9.48 -1.36 13.14
C PHE A 228 10.35 -1.21 14.41
N VAL A 229 11.22 -2.20 14.70
CA VAL A 229 12.17 -2.29 15.83
C VAL A 229 12.83 -0.93 16.14
N PRO A 230 13.12 -0.55 17.41
CA PRO A 230 13.16 -1.39 18.61
C PRO A 230 12.06 -1.12 19.63
N LEU A 231 11.54 -2.22 20.19
CA LEU A 231 10.84 -2.27 21.46
C LEU A 231 11.50 -1.36 22.51
N PRO A 232 10.74 -0.62 23.34
CA PRO A 232 9.28 -0.63 23.47
C PRO A 232 8.55 0.39 22.57
N THR A 233 9.26 1.25 21.84
CA THR A 233 8.67 2.30 21.00
C THR A 233 8.96 2.03 19.53
N TYR A 234 7.96 1.44 18.85
CA TYR A 234 7.94 1.08 17.42
C TYR A 234 7.97 2.27 16.45
N TYR A 235 8.51 3.41 16.87
CA TYR A 235 8.34 4.68 16.20
C TYR A 235 9.66 5.43 16.12
N ALA A 236 9.82 6.20 15.05
CA ALA A 236 10.79 7.27 15.02
C ALA A 236 10.59 8.19 16.24
N TYR A 237 11.69 8.67 16.82
CA TYR A 237 11.68 9.59 17.96
C TYR A 237 12.68 10.72 17.80
N LYS A 238 12.34 11.88 18.36
CA LYS A 238 13.20 13.05 18.42
C LYS A 238 13.98 13.04 19.74
N SER A 239 15.30 13.00 19.66
CA SER A 239 16.17 13.04 20.83
C SER A 239 16.12 14.40 21.51
N ALA A 240 15.88 14.40 22.83
CA ALA A 240 15.92 15.61 23.64
C ALA A 240 17.34 16.21 23.77
N GLY A 241 18.39 15.39 23.61
CA GLY A 241 19.77 15.82 23.80
C GLY A 241 20.37 16.60 22.63
N ASN A 242 19.96 16.28 21.40
CA ASN A 242 20.52 16.91 20.19
C ASN A 242 19.47 17.32 19.14
N GLY A 243 18.18 17.11 19.41
CA GLY A 243 17.09 17.45 18.51
C GLY A 243 17.02 16.60 17.23
N LYS A 244 17.91 15.61 17.05
CA LYS A 244 17.91 14.73 15.88
C LYS A 244 16.80 13.69 15.99
N VAL A 245 16.25 13.30 14.85
CA VAL A 245 15.28 12.20 14.74
C VAL A 245 16.04 10.90 14.49
N TYR A 246 15.74 9.90 15.29
CA TYR A 246 16.24 8.54 15.16
C TYR A 246 15.09 7.63 14.78
N TYR A 247 15.30 6.78 13.79
CA TYR A 247 14.32 5.81 13.33
C TYR A 247 15.04 4.57 12.82
N VAL A 248 14.28 3.49 12.65
CA VAL A 248 14.75 2.28 11.99
C VAL A 248 13.89 2.10 10.75
N LYS A 249 14.56 1.82 9.62
CA LYS A 249 13.86 1.48 8.38
C LYS A 249 13.02 0.23 8.60
N PRO A 250 11.75 0.20 8.15
CA PRO A 250 10.90 -0.97 8.32
C PRO A 250 11.56 -2.21 7.71
N ILE A 251 11.64 -3.29 8.48
CA ILE A 251 12.28 -4.54 8.06
C ILE A 251 11.19 -5.47 7.55
N MET A 252 11.26 -5.84 6.27
CA MET A 252 10.36 -6.80 5.65
C MET A 252 10.80 -8.22 5.98
N ASN A 253 9.86 -9.10 6.31
CA ASN A 253 10.11 -10.46 6.75
C ASN A 253 9.32 -11.48 5.93
N ASN A 254 9.87 -12.69 5.79
CA ASN A 254 9.21 -13.82 5.12
C ASN A 254 8.21 -14.58 6.00
N LEU A 255 8.11 -14.22 7.27
CA LEU A 255 7.32 -14.92 8.27
C LEU A 255 6.67 -13.90 9.20
N ASN A 256 5.52 -14.27 9.74
CA ASN A 256 4.83 -13.50 10.78
C ASN A 256 5.75 -13.27 11.99
N SER A 257 6.54 -14.27 12.37
CA SER A 257 7.43 -14.26 13.53
C SER A 257 8.53 -13.19 13.48
N GLN A 258 8.73 -12.53 12.33
CA GLN A 258 9.82 -11.57 12.10
C GLN A 258 11.23 -12.16 12.32
N LEU A 259 11.37 -13.49 12.23
CA LEU A 259 12.66 -14.19 12.37
C LEU A 259 13.40 -14.38 11.04
N ALA A 260 12.84 -13.88 9.95
CA ALA A 260 13.39 -14.05 8.59
C ALA A 260 13.44 -12.71 7.84
N PRO A 261 14.32 -11.77 8.25
CA PRO A 261 14.41 -10.43 7.67
C PRO A 261 15.02 -10.45 6.29
N ILE A 262 14.43 -9.76 5.32
CA ILE A 262 14.81 -9.84 3.90
C ILE A 262 15.51 -8.57 3.44
N PHE A 263 14.91 -7.42 3.67
CA PHE A 263 15.46 -6.10 3.35
C PHE A 263 14.75 -5.02 4.16
N GLN A 264 15.27 -3.80 4.10
CA GLN A 264 14.69 -2.60 4.71
C GLN A 264 13.96 -1.75 3.68
N SER A 265 12.74 -1.30 3.98
CA SER A 265 12.03 -0.36 3.12
C SER A 265 12.73 1.00 3.13
N GLU A 266 12.86 1.59 1.95
CA GLU A 266 13.44 2.94 1.75
C GLU A 266 12.35 4.00 1.54
N LEU A 267 11.10 3.61 1.31
CA LEU A 267 10.03 4.54 0.94
C LEU A 267 9.28 5.15 2.12
N PHE A 268 9.27 4.52 3.29
CA PHE A 268 8.49 4.99 4.42
C PHE A 268 9.02 4.51 5.78
N PHE A 269 8.55 5.13 6.87
CA PHE A 269 8.70 4.62 8.24
C PHE A 269 7.56 5.09 9.17
N MET A 270 7.39 4.43 10.31
CA MET A 270 6.41 4.81 11.33
C MET A 270 6.96 5.85 12.31
N TRP A 271 6.09 6.77 12.75
CA TRP A 271 6.41 7.75 13.78
C TRP A 271 5.21 7.97 14.71
N THR A 272 5.39 8.72 15.80
CA THR A 272 4.29 9.07 16.70
C THR A 272 4.48 10.45 17.34
N GLU A 273 3.37 11.13 17.59
CA GLU A 273 3.34 12.46 18.23
C GLU A 273 3.92 12.43 19.65
N SER A 274 3.78 11.30 20.36
CA SER A 274 4.32 11.14 21.71
C SER A 274 5.85 11.10 21.79
N GLN A 275 6.53 11.04 20.63
CA GLN A 275 7.99 10.99 20.54
C GLN A 275 8.61 12.27 19.94
N GLY A 276 7.86 13.39 19.99
CA GLY A 276 8.38 14.71 19.64
C GLY A 276 8.48 15.01 18.14
N ILE A 277 7.84 14.19 17.30
CA ILE A 277 7.66 14.40 15.86
C ILE A 277 6.20 14.80 15.65
N VAL A 278 5.92 15.74 14.75
CA VAL A 278 4.54 16.21 14.48
C VAL A 278 4.17 16.12 13.00
N ASP A 279 2.88 16.20 12.71
CA ASP A 279 2.37 16.24 11.34
C ASP A 279 2.99 17.43 10.57
N GLY A 280 3.51 17.16 9.37
CA GLY A 280 4.19 18.14 8.54
C GLY A 280 5.70 18.27 8.76
N ASP A 281 6.27 17.59 9.77
CA ASP A 281 7.72 17.56 9.95
C ASP A 281 8.42 16.96 8.72
N VAL A 282 9.58 17.52 8.36
CA VAL A 282 10.46 16.98 7.32
C VAL A 282 11.71 16.41 7.98
N VAL A 283 11.88 15.09 7.87
CA VAL A 283 13.05 14.37 8.39
C VAL A 283 14.08 14.20 7.28
N ALA A 284 15.18 14.93 7.37
CA ALA A 284 16.32 14.81 6.46
C ALA A 284 17.32 13.77 6.96
N ILE A 285 17.82 12.94 6.05
CA ILE A 285 18.84 11.92 6.37
C ILE A 285 20.23 12.55 6.32
N GLU A 286 20.96 12.49 7.43
CA GLU A 286 22.34 12.99 7.50
C GLU A 286 23.23 12.27 6.49
N GLY A 287 23.94 13.02 5.66
CA GLY A 287 24.79 12.47 4.59
C GLY A 287 24.04 12.01 3.33
N SER A 288 22.75 12.29 3.20
CA SER A 288 21.95 11.99 2.01
C SER A 288 21.05 13.17 1.60
N SER A 289 20.69 13.24 0.31
CA SER A 289 19.65 14.14 -0.20
C SER A 289 18.24 13.68 0.16
N THR A 290 18.08 12.44 0.65
CA THR A 290 16.78 11.87 0.96
C THR A 290 16.11 12.58 2.13
N LYS A 291 14.83 12.91 1.96
CA LYS A 291 13.97 13.49 2.99
C LYS A 291 12.65 12.75 3.05
N TYR A 292 12.08 12.67 4.24
CA TYR A 292 10.75 12.10 4.48
C TYR A 292 9.81 13.17 5.04
N LEU A 293 8.56 13.16 4.59
CA LEU A 293 7.48 14.01 5.11
C LEU A 293 6.63 13.19 6.08
N CYS A 294 6.59 13.61 7.34
CA CYS A 294 5.74 13.03 8.38
C CYS A 294 4.29 13.45 8.15
N LYS A 295 3.40 12.48 7.93
CA LYS A 295 1.96 12.68 7.82
C LYS A 295 1.19 11.85 8.84
N ALA A 296 0.25 12.49 9.52
CA ALA A 296 -0.68 11.83 10.44
C ALA A 296 -2.10 12.01 9.94
N LEU A 297 -2.68 10.94 9.40
CA LEU A 297 -4.00 10.94 8.78
C LEU A 297 -5.01 10.29 9.71
N ASP A 298 -5.96 11.09 10.17
CA ASP A 298 -7.22 10.66 10.76
C ASP A 298 -8.17 10.16 9.68
N SER A 299 -9.11 9.27 10.03
CA SER A 299 -10.24 8.98 9.16
C SER A 299 -11.34 10.02 9.40
N PRO A 300 -12.14 10.37 8.39
CA PRO A 300 -13.33 11.19 8.62
C PRO A 300 -14.26 10.62 9.70
N ASP A 301 -14.24 9.29 9.87
CA ASP A 301 -15.21 8.52 10.63
C ASP A 301 -14.60 7.74 11.81
N SER A 302 -13.30 7.94 12.06
CA SER A 302 -12.59 7.28 13.15
C SER A 302 -11.52 8.19 13.73
N VAL A 303 -11.49 8.24 15.07
CA VAL A 303 -10.44 8.93 15.84
C VAL A 303 -9.07 8.26 15.73
N SER A 304 -9.00 7.03 15.21
CA SER A 304 -7.74 6.34 14.95
C SER A 304 -6.99 7.04 13.83
N ARG A 305 -5.72 7.37 14.08
CA ARG A 305 -4.81 7.97 13.10
C ARG A 305 -3.78 6.95 12.65
N ILE A 306 -3.38 7.05 11.39
CA ILE A 306 -2.16 6.40 10.90
C ILE A 306 -1.04 7.44 10.80
N ASN A 307 0.13 7.11 11.34
CA ASN A 307 1.25 8.02 11.45
C ASN A 307 2.45 7.42 10.71
N PHE A 308 2.69 7.91 9.49
CA PHE A 308 3.77 7.45 8.64
C PHE A 308 4.53 8.63 8.05
N ALA A 309 5.81 8.45 7.85
CA ALA A 309 6.63 9.36 7.07
C ALA A 309 6.87 8.69 5.72
N ILE A 310 6.60 9.40 4.63
CA ILE A 310 6.87 8.92 3.27
C ILE A 310 8.00 9.72 2.65
N LYS A 311 8.75 9.10 1.75
CA LYS A 311 9.80 9.78 1.01
C LYS A 311 9.22 10.99 0.26
N TYR A 312 9.92 12.10 0.31
CA TYR A 312 9.48 13.41 -0.22
C TYR A 312 10.52 14.05 -1.13
N VAL A 313 11.81 13.74 -0.92
CA VAL A 313 12.94 14.10 -1.79
C VAL A 313 13.90 12.90 -1.84
N ALA A 314 14.51 12.65 -3.00
CA ALA A 314 15.57 11.66 -3.21
C ALA A 314 16.84 12.35 -3.68
#